data_AF-A0A3C0PLZ5-F1
#
_entry.id   AF-A0A3C0PLZ5-F1
#
_cell.length_a   1.000
_cell.length_b   1.000
_cell.length_c   1.000
_cell.angle_alpha   90.00
_cell.angle_beta   90.00
_cell.angle_gamma   90.00
#
_symmetry.space_group_name_H-M   'P 1'
#
loop_
_entity.id
_entity.type
_entity.pdbx_description
1 polymer ?
#
loop_
_entity_poly.entity_id
_entity_poly.type
_entity_poly.pdbx_seq_one_letter_code
_entity_poly.pdbx_strand_id
1 'polypeptide(L)' 'MAKKIAGKMKLQIPAGAANPSPPVGPALGQRGINIMEFC' A
#
# COMPACT_ATOMS: atom_id res chain seq x y z
N MET A 1 -1.49 17.43 -17.51
CA MET A 1 -1.72 18.03 -16.17
C MET A 1 -1.24 17.03 -15.13
N ALA A 2 -0.29 17.39 -14.26
CA ALA A 2 0.20 16.47 -13.23
C ALA A 2 -0.88 16.25 -12.17
N LYS A 3 -1.19 14.99 -11.83
CA LYS A 3 -2.16 14.66 -10.78
C LYS A 3 -1.63 15.16 -9.42
N LYS A 4 -2.51 15.76 -8.62
CA LYS A 4 -2.20 16.15 -7.23
C LYS A 4 -1.88 14.90 -6.41
N ILE A 5 -0.84 14.97 -5.57
CA ILE A 5 -0.46 13.88 -4.68
C ILE A 5 -1.57 13.67 -3.64
N ALA A 6 -2.22 12.51 -3.64
CA ALA A 6 -3.31 12.17 -2.72
C ALA A 6 -2.84 11.88 -1.27
N GLY A 7 -1.53 11.95 -0.99
CA GLY A 7 -0.91 11.70 0.31
C GLY A 7 0.29 10.76 0.23
N LYS A 8 1.15 10.77 1.25
CA LYS A 8 2.36 9.93 1.34
C LYS A 8 2.21 8.97 2.51
N MET A 9 2.67 7.73 2.33
CA MET A 9 2.70 6.71 3.38
C MET A 9 4.06 6.02 3.37
N LYS A 10 4.56 5.66 4.55
CA LYS A 10 5.74 4.81 4.72
C LYS A 10 5.28 3.48 5.31
N LEU A 11 5.60 2.39 4.63
CA LEU A 11 5.47 1.04 5.16
C LEU A 11 6.84 0.39 5.16
N GLN A 12 7.18 -0.29 6.24
CA GLN A 12 8.39 -1.09 6.33
C GLN A 12 7.97 -2.54 6.30
N ILE A 13 8.39 -3.27 5.26
CA ILE A 13 7.98 -4.65 5.02
C ILE A 13 9.24 -5.45 4.72
N PRO A 14 9.43 -6.62 5.35
CA PRO A 14 10.50 -7.52 4.97
C PRO A 14 10.29 -8.04 3.54
N ALA A 15 11.37 -8.34 2.83
CA ALA A 15 11.30 -8.86 1.47
C ALA A 15 10.47 -10.16 1.43
N GLY A 16 9.54 -10.28 0.48
CA GLY A 16 8.65 -11.43 0.35
C GLY A 16 7.51 -11.52 1.36
N ALA A 17 7.38 -10.56 2.28
CA ALA A 17 6.30 -10.50 3.27
C ALA A 17 5.20 -9.47 2.91
N ALA A 18 5.13 -9.04 1.65
CA ALA A 18 4.02 -8.25 1.16
C ALA A 18 2.79 -9.18 1.03
N ASN A 19 1.83 -9.04 1.95
CA ASN A 19 0.63 -9.87 2.01
C ASN A 19 -0.58 -9.01 2.43
N PRO A 20 -1.83 -9.47 2.23
CA PRO A 20 -3.02 -8.71 2.60
C PRO A 20 -3.26 -8.56 4.11
N SER A 21 -2.39 -9.09 4.96
CA SER A 21 -2.50 -8.94 6.41
C SER A 21 -2.02 -7.55 6.87
N PRO A 22 -2.39 -7.11 8.09
CA PRO A 22 -1.81 -5.90 8.70
C PRO A 22 -0.27 -6.00 8.75
N PRO A 23 0.48 -4.94 8.41
CA PRO A 23 0.05 -3.56 8.16
C PRO A 23 -0.32 -3.23 6.70
N VAL A 24 -0.01 -4.10 5.73
CA VAL A 24 -0.08 -3.82 4.29
C VAL A 24 -1.52 -3.73 3.77
N GLY A 25 -2.35 -4.73 4.08
CA GLY A 25 -3.74 -4.77 3.61
C GLY A 25 -4.55 -3.55 4.05
N PRO A 26 -4.60 -3.22 5.35
CA PRO A 26 -5.28 -2.01 5.84
C PRO A 26 -4.70 -0.72 5.25
N ALA A 27 -3.37 -0.61 5.15
CA ALA A 27 -2.68 0.58 4.62
C ALA A 27 -3.03 0.90 3.17
N LEU A 28 -3.04 -0.13 2.31
CA LEU A 28 -3.33 0.01 0.90
C LEU A 28 -4.83 0.08 0.64
N GLY A 29 -5.61 -0.75 1.33
CA GLY A 29 -7.07 -0.80 1.20
C GLY A 29 -7.75 0.51 1.59
N GLN A 30 -7.30 1.18 2.67
CA GLN A 30 -7.81 2.51 3.06
C GLN A 30 -7.59 3.58 1.97
N ARG A 31 -6.62 3.37 1.07
CA ARG A 31 -6.30 4.29 -0.03
C ARG A 31 -6.81 3.79 -1.38
N GLY A 32 -7.57 2.69 -1.41
CA GLY A 32 -8.06 2.07 -2.63
C GLY A 32 -6.96 1.52 -3.54
N ILE A 33 -5.79 1.21 -2.98
CA ILE A 33 -4.66 0.64 -3.73
C ILE A 33 -4.85 -0.87 -3.79
N ASN A 34 -4.65 -1.45 -4.98
CA ASN A 34 -4.80 -2.88 -5.18
C ASN A 34 -3.69 -3.64 -4.44
N ILE A 35 -4.09 -4.46 -3.47
CA ILE A 35 -3.14 -5.22 -2.63
C ILE A 35 -2.45 -6.32 -3.44
N MET A 36 -3.16 -6.94 -4.38
CA MET A 36 -2.61 -8.00 -5.25
C MET A 36 -1.53 -7.50 -6.22
N GLU A 37 -1.53 -6.22 -6.60
CA GLU A 37 -0.45 -5.64 -7.40
C GLU A 37 0.77 -5.24 -6.55
N PHE A 38 0.60 -5.21 -5.23
CA PHE A 38 1.64 -4.82 -4.28
C PHE A 38 2.33 -6.01 -3.59
N CYS A 39 1.63 -7.14 -3.45
CA CYS A 39 2.16 -8.40 -2.92
C CYS A 39 3.00 -9.13 -3.97
#